data_AF-A0A8J5WLB4-F1
#
_entry.id   AF-A0A8J5WLB4-F1
#
_cell.length_a   1.000
_cell.length_b   1.000
_cell.length_c   1.000
_cell.angle_alpha   90.00
_cell.angle_beta   90.00
_cell.angle_gamma   90.00
#
_symmetry.space_group_name_H-M   'P 1'
#
loop_
_entity.id
_entity.type
_entity.pdbx_description
1 polymer ?
#
loop_
_entity_poly.entity_id
_entity_poly.type
_entity_poly.pdbx_seq_one_letter_code
_entity_poly.pdbx_strand_id
1 'polypeptide(L)'
;MWNPLSWVMEAAAIMAIALANGGGKPPDWQDFVGIITLLVINSTISFIEENNAGNAAAALMARLAPKAKVLRDGRWTEEDAAILVPGDITSIKLGDIIPADARLLEGDPLKIDQSALTGESLPVTKGPGDGVYSGSTVKQGEIEAIVIATGVHTFFGKAAHLVDSTNQVGHFQKVLTAIGNFCICSIAVGMFVEIVVMYPIQHRAYRPGIDNLLVLLIGGIPIAMPTVLSVTMAIGSHRLSQQGAITKRMTAIEEMAGMDVLCSDKTGTLTLNKLTVDKNLIEVFEREITQDLVILMAARASRTENQDAIDTAIVGMLADPKEVYCCVKGF
;
A
#
# COMPACT_ATOMS: atom_id res chain seq x y z
N MET A 1 -0.97 20.51 -9.13
CA MET A 1 -0.42 21.61 -9.97
C MET A 1 0.08 22.83 -9.21
N TRP A 2 -0.37 23.12 -7.99
CA TRP A 2 0.17 24.25 -7.24
C TRP A 2 1.45 23.86 -6.49
N ASN A 3 2.47 23.47 -7.26
CA ASN A 3 3.79 23.11 -6.73
C ASN A 3 4.72 24.34 -6.77
N PRO A 4 5.82 24.35 -5.99
CA PRO A 4 6.76 25.48 -5.98
C PRO A 4 7.33 25.83 -7.36
N LEU A 5 7.49 24.84 -8.25
CA LEU A 5 8.00 25.05 -9.61
C LEU A 5 7.01 25.84 -10.49
N SER A 6 5.72 25.58 -10.35
CA SER A 6 4.67 26.33 -11.04
C SER A 6 4.59 27.79 -10.56
N TRP A 7 4.89 28.07 -9.28
CA TRP A 7 4.98 29.46 -8.78
C TRP A 7 6.09 30.25 -9.46
N VAL A 8 7.26 29.62 -9.68
CA VAL A 8 8.37 30.30 -10.35
C VAL A 8 8.03 30.55 -11.82
N MET A 9 7.33 29.64 -12.49
CA MET A 9 6.85 29.85 -13.86
C MET A 9 5.79 30.93 -13.98
N GLU A 10 4.88 31.01 -13.00
CA GLU A 10 3.89 32.09 -12.92
C GLU A 10 4.59 33.44 -12.69
N ALA A 11 5.60 33.48 -11.83
CA ALA A 11 6.44 34.66 -11.65
C ALA A 11 7.17 35.05 -12.95
N ALA A 12 7.67 34.08 -13.72
CA ALA A 12 8.28 34.33 -15.02
C ALA A 12 7.28 34.91 -16.04
N ALA A 13 6.06 34.39 -16.07
CA ALA A 13 4.98 34.93 -16.91
C ALA A 13 4.64 36.37 -16.53
N ILE A 14 4.51 36.66 -15.23
CA ILE A 14 4.28 38.03 -14.73
C ILE A 14 5.47 38.93 -15.08
N MET A 15 6.70 38.42 -14.99
CA MET A 15 7.92 39.15 -15.34
C MET A 15 7.94 39.58 -16.81
N ALA A 16 7.46 38.72 -17.72
CA ALA A 16 7.33 39.02 -19.15
C ALA A 16 6.35 40.17 -19.45
N ILE A 17 5.30 40.36 -18.64
CA ILE A 17 4.38 41.49 -18.80
C ILE A 17 4.89 42.74 -18.08
N ALA A 18 5.40 42.58 -16.85
CA ALA A 18 5.72 43.69 -15.96
C ALA A 18 7.06 44.37 -16.31
N LEU A 19 8.10 43.58 -16.61
CA LEU A 19 9.46 44.07 -16.80
C LEU A 19 9.86 44.19 -18.28
N ALA A 20 9.14 43.53 -19.19
CA ALA A 20 9.33 43.72 -20.62
C ALA A 20 8.66 45.01 -21.13
N ASN A 21 8.84 46.13 -20.40
CA ASN A 21 8.40 47.46 -20.82
C ASN A 21 9.65 48.31 -21.08
N GLY A 22 10.04 48.49 -22.36
CA GLY A 22 11.25 49.23 -22.69
C GLY A 22 11.61 49.20 -24.18
N GLY A 23 12.34 50.23 -24.66
CA GLY A 23 12.84 50.29 -26.03
C GLY A 23 11.79 50.58 -27.12
N GLY A 24 10.62 51.13 -26.77
CA GLY A 24 9.56 51.48 -27.71
C GLY A 24 8.75 50.29 -28.25
N LYS A 25 8.96 49.08 -27.70
CA LYS A 25 8.21 47.88 -28.03
C LYS A 25 7.11 47.61 -26.99
N PRO A 26 5.97 47.02 -27.40
CA PRO A 26 4.97 46.54 -26.45
C PRO A 26 5.54 45.43 -25.53
N PRO A 27 4.88 45.16 -24.39
CA PRO A 27 5.19 44.00 -23.56
C PRO A 27 5.10 42.70 -24.35
N ASP A 28 5.91 41.70 -23.96
CA ASP A 28 6.00 40.41 -24.64
C ASP A 28 4.79 39.53 -24.31
N TRP A 29 3.64 39.96 -24.82
CA TRP A 29 2.36 39.25 -24.69
C TRP A 29 2.41 37.86 -25.34
N GLN A 30 3.24 37.71 -26.38
CA GLN A 30 3.46 36.43 -27.04
C GLN A 30 4.15 35.43 -26.10
N ASP A 31 5.16 35.88 -25.35
CA ASP A 31 5.87 35.02 -24.38
C ASP A 31 4.97 34.68 -23.20
N PHE A 32 4.19 35.64 -22.68
CA PHE A 32 3.20 35.37 -21.64
C PHE A 32 2.17 34.30 -22.08
N VAL A 33 1.55 34.48 -23.24
CA VAL A 33 0.58 33.52 -23.78
C VAL A 33 1.27 32.18 -24.05
N GLY A 34 2.52 32.18 -24.53
CA GLY A 34 3.33 30.98 -24.71
C GLY A 34 3.55 30.20 -23.41
N ILE A 35 3.96 30.87 -22.34
CA ILE A 35 4.19 30.27 -21.02
C ILE A 35 2.88 29.70 -20.44
N ILE A 36 1.79 30.47 -20.49
CA ILE A 36 0.48 30.00 -20.02
C ILE A 36 0.01 28.79 -20.83
N THR A 37 0.15 28.83 -22.15
CA THR A 37 -0.20 27.70 -23.03
C THR A 37 0.64 26.46 -22.68
N LEU A 38 1.94 26.61 -22.44
CA LEU A 38 2.82 25.53 -22.01
C LEU A 38 2.43 24.96 -20.64
N LEU A 39 2.00 25.79 -19.70
CA LEU A 39 1.50 25.35 -18.39
C LEU A 39 0.17 24.60 -18.53
N VAL A 40 -0.73 25.05 -19.40
CA VAL A 40 -2.02 24.36 -19.67
C VAL A 40 -1.79 23.02 -20.37
N ILE A 41 -0.86 22.94 -21.33
CA ILE A 41 -0.52 21.67 -21.99
C ILE A 41 0.08 20.70 -20.98
N ASN A 42 1.08 21.13 -20.20
CA ASN A 42 1.68 20.29 -19.15
C ASN A 42 0.61 19.85 -18.13
N SER A 43 -0.22 20.76 -17.64
CA SER A 43 -1.36 20.46 -16.78
C SER A 43 -2.21 19.32 -17.31
N THR A 44 -2.59 19.43 -18.58
CA THR A 44 -3.56 18.52 -19.20
C THR A 44 -2.93 17.15 -19.37
N ILE A 45 -1.69 17.08 -19.87
CA ILE A 45 -0.94 15.82 -19.99
C ILE A 45 -0.76 15.20 -18.60
N SER A 46 -0.27 15.96 -17.63
CA SER A 46 -0.06 15.50 -16.26
C SER A 46 -1.35 14.94 -15.66
N PHE A 47 -2.47 15.65 -15.80
CA PHE A 47 -3.74 15.22 -15.26
C PHE A 47 -4.26 13.94 -15.94
N ILE A 48 -4.17 13.86 -17.26
CA ILE A 48 -4.63 12.67 -18.01
C ILE A 48 -3.78 11.45 -17.63
N GLU A 49 -2.46 11.60 -17.59
CA GLU A 49 -1.54 10.51 -17.25
C GLU A 49 -1.71 10.06 -15.80
N GLU A 50 -1.83 11.00 -14.85
CA GLU A 50 -2.03 10.71 -13.43
C GLU A 50 -3.39 10.05 -13.17
N ASN A 51 -4.45 10.47 -13.87
CA ASN A 51 -5.76 9.83 -13.77
C ASN A 51 -5.77 8.41 -14.35
N ASN A 52 -5.12 8.19 -15.50
CA ASN A 52 -4.99 6.86 -16.10
C ASN A 52 -4.17 5.91 -15.21
N ALA A 53 -3.06 6.41 -14.66
CA ALA A 53 -2.25 5.72 -13.66
C ALA A 53 -3.07 5.38 -12.40
N GLY A 54 -3.83 6.35 -11.88
CA GLY A 54 -4.67 6.20 -10.70
C GLY A 54 -5.75 5.13 -10.85
N ASN A 55 -6.42 5.07 -12.01
CA ASN A 55 -7.41 4.03 -12.29
C ASN A 55 -6.81 2.63 -12.30
N ALA A 56 -5.61 2.46 -12.89
CA ALA A 56 -4.90 1.18 -12.87
C ALA A 56 -4.47 0.78 -11.44
N ALA A 57 -4.02 1.75 -10.65
CA ALA A 57 -3.66 1.53 -9.25
C ALA A 57 -4.89 1.21 -8.37
N ALA A 58 -6.05 1.82 -8.63
CA ALA A 58 -7.28 1.56 -7.89
C ALA A 58 -7.77 0.11 -8.07
N ALA A 59 -7.76 -0.39 -9.31
CA ALA A 59 -8.08 -1.79 -9.60
C ALA A 59 -7.11 -2.75 -8.89
N LEU A 60 -5.86 -2.33 -8.72
CA LEU A 60 -4.86 -3.09 -7.98
C LEU A 60 -5.10 -3.08 -6.46
N MET A 61 -5.43 -1.91 -5.91
CA MET A 61 -5.75 -1.77 -4.49
C MET A 61 -7.01 -2.54 -4.09
N ALA A 62 -8.00 -2.64 -4.99
CA ALA A 62 -9.18 -3.48 -4.75
C ALA A 62 -8.80 -4.96 -4.49
N ARG A 63 -7.74 -5.48 -5.15
CA ARG A 63 -7.25 -6.85 -4.89
C ARG A 63 -6.56 -7.02 -3.54
N LEU A 64 -6.14 -5.92 -2.91
CA LEU A 64 -5.52 -5.89 -1.58
C LEU A 64 -6.52 -5.53 -0.48
N ALA A 65 -7.79 -5.28 -0.83
CA ALA A 65 -8.81 -4.96 0.15
C ALA A 65 -8.87 -6.09 1.19
N PRO A 66 -8.94 -5.75 2.50
CA PRO A 66 -9.15 -6.77 3.53
C PRO A 66 -10.42 -7.54 3.21
N LYS A 67 -10.33 -8.87 3.24
CA LYS A 67 -11.48 -9.74 3.07
C LYS A 67 -11.97 -10.25 4.41
N ALA A 68 -13.26 -10.52 4.50
CA ALA A 68 -13.89 -11.09 5.67
C ALA A 68 -14.82 -12.23 5.26
N LYS A 69 -14.79 -13.31 6.06
CA LYS A 69 -15.69 -14.45 5.86
C LYS A 69 -17.00 -14.17 6.59
N VAL A 70 -18.09 -13.99 5.85
CA VAL A 70 -19.43 -13.66 6.35
C VAL A 70 -20.41 -14.79 6.11
N LEU A 71 -21.38 -14.94 6.99
CA LEU A 71 -22.49 -15.87 6.85
C LEU A 71 -23.72 -15.10 6.33
N ARG A 72 -24.07 -15.31 5.06
CA ARG A 72 -25.27 -14.74 4.42
C ARG A 72 -26.06 -15.85 3.75
N ASP A 73 -27.39 -15.80 3.85
CA ASP A 73 -28.30 -16.83 3.30
C ASP A 73 -27.94 -18.29 3.71
N GLY A 74 -27.42 -18.46 4.93
CA GLY A 74 -27.00 -19.76 5.46
C GLY A 74 -25.73 -20.35 4.80
N ARG A 75 -25.01 -19.56 4.00
CA ARG A 75 -23.75 -19.96 3.36
C ARG A 75 -22.62 -19.03 3.77
N TRP A 76 -21.46 -19.61 4.00
CA TRP A 76 -20.23 -18.86 4.24
C TRP A 76 -19.66 -18.36 2.91
N THR A 77 -19.55 -17.05 2.76
CA THR A 77 -18.91 -16.40 1.60
C THR A 77 -17.78 -15.49 2.07
N GLU A 78 -16.78 -15.31 1.22
CA GLU A 78 -15.68 -14.37 1.46
C GLU A 78 -15.96 -13.09 0.68
N GLU A 79 -16.15 -11.99 1.40
CA GLU A 79 -16.55 -10.69 0.85
C GLU A 79 -15.53 -9.62 1.26
N ASP A 80 -15.49 -8.51 0.51
CA ASP A 80 -14.65 -7.36 0.88
C ASP A 80 -15.15 -6.76 2.20
N ALA A 81 -14.23 -6.43 3.10
CA ALA A 81 -14.55 -5.85 4.40
C ALA A 81 -15.30 -4.51 4.30
N ALA A 82 -15.22 -3.83 3.15
CA ALA A 82 -15.99 -2.61 2.88
C ALA A 82 -17.52 -2.85 2.76
N ILE A 83 -17.94 -4.09 2.48
CA ILE A 83 -19.34 -4.48 2.27
C ILE A 83 -19.97 -4.99 3.60
N LEU A 84 -19.17 -5.13 4.66
CA LEU A 84 -19.65 -5.53 5.97
C LEU A 84 -20.66 -4.51 6.51
N VAL A 85 -21.77 -5.02 7.05
CA VAL A 85 -22.79 -4.20 7.72
C VAL A 85 -22.97 -4.63 9.16
N PRO A 86 -23.33 -3.71 10.08
CA PRO A 86 -23.73 -4.08 11.43
C PRO A 86 -24.83 -5.15 11.42
N GLY A 87 -24.66 -6.21 12.21
CA GLY A 87 -25.53 -7.37 12.25
C GLY A 87 -25.07 -8.57 11.42
N ASP A 88 -24.07 -8.41 10.54
CA ASP A 88 -23.46 -9.56 9.86
C ASP A 88 -22.77 -10.49 10.86
N ILE A 89 -22.85 -11.80 10.62
CA ILE A 89 -22.07 -12.81 11.35
C ILE A 89 -20.80 -13.09 10.56
N THR A 90 -19.65 -12.92 11.20
CA THR A 90 -18.33 -13.17 10.62
C THR A 90 -17.63 -14.31 11.36
N SER A 91 -16.84 -15.09 10.61
CA SER A 91 -15.94 -16.09 11.18
C SER A 91 -14.56 -15.45 11.31
N ILE A 92 -14.01 -15.43 12.52
CA ILE A 92 -12.70 -14.85 12.83
C ILE A 92 -11.72 -15.99 13.11
N LYS A 93 -10.64 -16.07 12.32
CA LYS A 93 -9.63 -17.12 12.41
C LYS A 93 -8.28 -16.61 12.89
N LEU A 94 -7.40 -17.55 13.22
CA LEU A 94 -5.99 -17.30 13.50
C LEU A 94 -5.33 -16.49 12.36
N GLY A 95 -4.69 -15.37 12.72
CA GLY A 95 -3.97 -14.53 11.76
C GLY A 95 -4.84 -13.46 11.08
N ASP A 96 -6.16 -13.53 11.20
CA ASP A 96 -7.04 -12.52 10.63
C ASP A 96 -6.86 -11.18 11.35
N ILE A 97 -6.96 -10.11 10.56
CA ILE A 97 -7.14 -8.75 11.06
C ILE A 97 -8.63 -8.53 11.20
N ILE A 98 -9.08 -8.15 12.39
CA ILE A 98 -10.49 -7.91 12.67
C ILE A 98 -10.98 -6.72 11.82
N PRO A 99 -11.95 -6.93 10.90
CA PRO A 99 -12.32 -5.91 9.91
C PRO A 99 -13.25 -4.82 10.45
N ALA A 100 -13.96 -5.10 11.54
CA ALA A 100 -14.99 -4.24 12.13
C ALA A 100 -15.10 -4.53 13.63
N ASP A 101 -15.68 -3.60 14.40
CA ASP A 101 -15.95 -3.86 15.81
C ASP A 101 -17.07 -4.92 15.89
N ALA A 102 -16.81 -6.01 16.62
CA ALA A 102 -17.70 -7.16 16.67
C ALA A 102 -17.83 -7.70 18.10
N ARG A 103 -18.85 -8.52 18.34
CA ARG A 103 -19.07 -9.22 19.60
C ARG A 103 -18.93 -10.71 19.38
N LEU A 104 -18.09 -11.37 20.17
CA LEU A 104 -17.84 -12.80 20.03
C LEU A 104 -19.11 -13.60 20.38
N LEU A 105 -19.43 -14.58 19.55
CA LEU A 105 -20.47 -15.57 19.79
C LEU A 105 -19.93 -16.71 20.66
N GLU A 106 -20.65 -17.82 20.73
CA GLU A 106 -20.24 -18.98 21.52
C GLU A 106 -19.01 -19.68 20.90
N GLY A 107 -18.08 -20.14 21.74
CA GLY A 107 -16.87 -20.82 21.32
C GLY A 107 -15.73 -20.71 22.33
N ASP A 108 -14.56 -21.19 21.94
CA ASP A 108 -13.36 -21.14 22.76
C ASP A 108 -12.78 -19.71 22.84
N PRO A 109 -12.16 -19.32 23.97
CA PRO A 109 -11.56 -18.00 24.11
C PRO A 109 -10.47 -17.76 23.07
N LEU A 110 -10.41 -16.52 22.58
CA LEU A 110 -9.54 -16.09 21.51
C LEU A 110 -8.50 -15.10 22.06
N LYS A 111 -7.24 -15.23 21.65
CA LYS A 111 -6.18 -14.27 22.02
C LYS A 111 -5.99 -13.25 20.92
N ILE A 112 -6.10 -11.98 21.29
CA ILE A 112 -6.09 -10.87 20.36
C ILE A 112 -4.95 -9.92 20.72
N ASP A 113 -4.18 -9.56 19.72
CA ASP A 113 -3.18 -8.50 19.80
C ASP A 113 -3.85 -7.15 19.51
N GLN A 114 -3.90 -6.30 20.53
CA GLN A 114 -4.46 -4.95 20.46
C GLN A 114 -3.37 -3.87 20.48
N SER A 115 -2.11 -4.23 20.21
CA SER A 115 -0.97 -3.29 20.22
C SER A 115 -1.19 -2.08 19.32
N ALA A 116 -1.88 -2.25 18.19
CA ALA A 116 -2.24 -1.16 17.28
C ALA A 116 -3.21 -0.12 17.88
N LEU A 117 -4.00 -0.52 18.89
CA LEU A 117 -5.06 0.29 19.51
C LEU A 117 -4.65 0.83 20.88
N THR A 118 -4.01 0.00 21.70
CA THR A 118 -3.68 0.31 23.10
C THR A 118 -2.20 0.60 23.30
N GLY A 119 -1.33 0.20 22.36
CA GLY A 119 0.12 0.24 22.52
C GLY A 119 0.71 -0.87 23.38
N GLU A 120 -0.11 -1.81 23.86
CA GLU A 120 0.36 -2.94 24.67
C GLU A 120 0.64 -4.17 23.81
N SER A 121 1.85 -4.73 23.89
CA SER A 121 2.28 -5.85 23.06
C SER A 121 1.78 -7.22 23.52
N LEU A 122 1.21 -7.33 24.73
CA LEU A 122 0.74 -8.60 25.28
C LEU A 122 -0.66 -8.94 24.74
N PRO A 123 -0.85 -10.12 24.13
CA PRO A 123 -2.17 -10.53 23.66
C PRO A 123 -3.16 -10.66 24.80
N VAL A 124 -4.37 -10.14 24.60
CA VAL A 124 -5.47 -10.21 25.57
C VAL A 124 -6.40 -11.36 25.21
N THR A 125 -6.79 -12.16 26.20
CA THR A 125 -7.79 -13.22 26.02
C THR A 125 -9.20 -12.64 26.07
N LYS A 126 -10.03 -12.98 25.07
CA LYS A 126 -11.42 -12.56 24.93
C LYS A 126 -12.32 -13.79 24.81
N GLY A 127 -13.39 -13.82 25.58
CA GLY A 127 -14.34 -14.93 25.61
C GLY A 127 -15.66 -14.62 24.90
N PRO A 128 -16.59 -15.59 24.84
CA PRO A 128 -17.94 -15.38 24.33
C PRO A 128 -18.63 -14.18 24.98
N GLY A 129 -19.24 -13.33 24.16
CA GLY A 129 -19.95 -12.13 24.60
C GLY A 129 -19.07 -10.89 24.80
N ASP A 130 -17.74 -11.01 24.74
CA ASP A 130 -16.83 -9.87 24.77
C ASP A 130 -16.81 -9.11 23.43
N GLY A 131 -16.54 -7.81 23.50
CA GLY A 131 -16.29 -6.98 22.33
C GLY A 131 -14.85 -7.11 21.82
N VAL A 132 -14.70 -7.17 20.50
CA VAL A 132 -13.45 -7.12 19.76
C VAL A 132 -13.44 -5.92 18.81
N TYR A 133 -12.27 -5.34 18.58
CA TYR A 133 -12.14 -4.06 17.91
C TYR A 133 -11.42 -4.18 16.57
N SER A 134 -11.87 -3.39 15.60
CA SER A 134 -11.27 -3.25 14.28
C SER A 134 -9.76 -2.95 14.36
N GLY A 135 -8.97 -3.61 13.52
CA GLY A 135 -7.52 -3.43 13.45
C GLY A 135 -6.71 -4.25 14.47
N SER A 136 -7.38 -5.00 15.36
CA SER A 136 -6.71 -6.00 16.19
C SER A 136 -6.40 -7.26 15.38
N THR A 137 -5.35 -7.99 15.76
CA THR A 137 -4.93 -9.22 15.04
C THR A 137 -5.09 -10.45 15.92
N VAL A 138 -5.66 -11.51 15.37
CA VAL A 138 -5.86 -12.77 16.11
C VAL A 138 -4.56 -13.55 16.21
N LYS A 139 -4.13 -13.85 17.44
CA LYS A 139 -2.91 -14.63 17.72
C LYS A 139 -3.18 -16.09 18.06
N GLN A 140 -4.37 -16.42 18.56
CA GLN A 140 -4.75 -17.79 18.89
C GLN A 140 -6.27 -17.94 18.94
N GLY A 141 -6.79 -19.06 18.43
CA GLY A 141 -8.22 -19.40 18.48
C GLY A 141 -8.97 -19.08 17.18
N GLU A 142 -10.22 -19.53 17.13
CA GLU A 142 -11.17 -19.29 16.06
C GLU A 142 -12.55 -19.22 16.70
N ILE A 143 -13.32 -18.19 16.36
CA ILE A 143 -14.66 -17.99 16.91
C ILE A 143 -15.51 -17.19 15.92
N GLU A 144 -16.82 -17.40 15.96
CA GLU A 144 -17.76 -16.56 15.22
C GLU A 144 -18.05 -15.29 16.00
N ALA A 145 -18.37 -14.20 15.30
CA ALA A 145 -18.67 -12.91 15.91
C ALA A 145 -19.78 -12.20 15.13
N ILE A 146 -20.54 -11.35 15.82
CA ILE A 146 -21.54 -10.48 15.20
C ILE A 146 -21.01 -9.06 15.12
N VAL A 147 -21.08 -8.45 13.94
CA VAL A 147 -20.58 -7.09 13.70
C VAL A 147 -21.48 -6.07 14.41
N ILE A 148 -20.87 -5.18 15.20
CA ILE A 148 -21.55 -4.11 15.95
C ILE A 148 -21.42 -2.78 15.22
N ALA A 149 -20.22 -2.43 14.76
CA ALA A 149 -19.93 -1.16 14.11
C ALA A 149 -18.85 -1.32 13.03
N THR A 150 -18.99 -0.58 11.93
CA THR A 150 -18.09 -0.64 10.77
C THR A 150 -17.51 0.73 10.42
N GLY A 151 -16.39 0.72 9.69
CA GLY A 151 -15.75 1.93 9.17
C GLY A 151 -15.43 2.99 10.23
N VAL A 152 -15.84 4.24 9.98
CA VAL A 152 -15.60 5.40 10.85
C VAL A 152 -16.25 5.30 12.24
N HIS A 153 -17.24 4.42 12.42
CA HIS A 153 -17.92 4.26 13.70
C HIS A 153 -17.21 3.29 14.66
N THR A 154 -16.22 2.55 14.16
CA THR A 154 -15.36 1.68 14.97
C THR A 154 -14.51 2.48 15.95
N PHE A 155 -14.02 1.84 17.01
CA PHE A 155 -13.09 2.45 17.95
C PHE A 155 -11.83 2.96 17.22
N PHE A 156 -11.25 2.13 16.34
CA PHE A 156 -10.10 2.52 15.52
C PHE A 156 -10.44 3.66 14.56
N GLY A 157 -11.58 3.59 13.87
CA GLY A 157 -12.01 4.61 12.90
C GLY A 157 -12.19 5.99 13.53
N LYS A 158 -12.76 6.05 14.75
CA LYS A 158 -12.88 7.31 15.52
C LYS A 158 -11.52 7.88 15.90
N ALA A 159 -10.59 7.03 16.35
CA ALA A 159 -9.24 7.45 16.70
C ALA A 159 -8.45 7.92 15.46
N ALA A 160 -8.53 7.18 14.36
CA ALA A 160 -7.86 7.50 13.10
C ALA A 160 -8.37 8.82 12.49
N HIS A 161 -9.68 9.07 12.51
CA HIS A 161 -10.27 10.32 12.02
C HIS A 161 -9.78 11.55 12.84
N LEU A 162 -9.40 11.37 14.10
CA LEU A 162 -8.83 12.45 14.92
C LEU A 162 -7.34 12.71 14.62
N VAL A 163 -6.65 11.77 13.97
CA VAL A 163 -5.19 11.79 13.71
C VAL A 163 -4.84 12.06 12.24
N ASP A 164 -5.84 12.21 11.37
CA ASP A 164 -5.72 12.43 9.90
C ASP A 164 -4.97 13.71 9.47
N SER A 165 -4.34 14.41 10.42
CA SER A 165 -3.44 15.54 10.20
C SER A 165 -1.96 15.16 10.03
N THR A 166 -1.59 13.87 10.08
CA THR A 166 -0.17 13.45 10.04
C THR A 166 0.27 13.00 8.65
N ASN A 167 0.33 13.94 7.70
CA ASN A 167 0.97 13.68 6.40
C ASN A 167 2.51 13.65 6.58
N GLN A 168 3.07 12.49 6.95
CA GLN A 168 4.51 12.30 6.84
C GLN A 168 4.90 12.31 5.36
N VAL A 169 5.63 13.35 4.97
CA VAL A 169 6.16 13.51 3.62
C VAL A 169 7.08 12.33 3.30
N GLY A 170 6.68 11.49 2.34
CA GLY A 170 7.45 10.30 1.94
C GLY A 170 8.86 10.64 1.46
N HIS A 171 9.79 9.69 1.58
CA HIS A 171 11.19 9.86 1.13
C HIS A 171 11.28 10.39 -0.31
N PHE A 172 10.52 9.78 -1.22
CA PHE A 172 10.39 10.21 -2.60
C PHE A 172 10.04 11.69 -2.75
N GLN A 173 9.08 12.20 -1.97
CA GLN A 173 8.67 13.60 -2.04
C GLN A 173 9.75 14.54 -1.47
N LYS A 174 10.56 14.09 -0.51
CA LYS A 174 11.75 14.82 -0.06
C LYS A 174 12.81 14.91 -1.17
N VAL A 175 13.08 13.80 -1.86
CA VAL A 175 14.03 13.77 -3.00
C VAL A 175 13.56 14.70 -4.11
N LEU A 176 12.28 14.62 -4.49
CA LEU A 176 11.70 15.50 -5.51
C LEU A 176 11.82 16.98 -5.12
N THR A 177 11.57 17.29 -3.85
CA THR A 177 11.72 18.66 -3.32
C THR A 177 13.18 19.10 -3.34
N ALA A 178 14.13 18.21 -3.03
CA ALA A 178 15.56 18.51 -3.06
C ALA A 178 16.06 18.80 -4.47
N ILE A 179 15.65 18.00 -5.47
CA ILE A 179 16.01 18.24 -6.88
C ILE A 179 15.38 19.55 -7.36
N GLY A 180 14.09 19.77 -7.06
CA GLY A 180 13.41 21.02 -7.38
C GLY A 180 14.11 22.24 -6.76
N ASN A 181 14.52 22.14 -5.49
CA ASN A 181 15.25 23.20 -4.80
C ASN A 181 16.65 23.42 -5.41
N PHE A 182 17.35 22.35 -5.81
CA PHE A 182 18.63 22.47 -6.52
C PHE A 182 18.46 23.24 -7.83
N CYS A 183 17.47 22.90 -8.66
CA CYS A 183 17.18 23.62 -9.91
C CYS A 183 16.84 25.09 -9.65
N ILE A 184 15.98 25.38 -8.67
CA ILE A 184 15.61 26.77 -8.31
C ILE A 184 16.85 27.55 -7.87
N CYS A 185 17.69 26.97 -7.01
CA CYS A 185 18.93 27.60 -6.57
C CYS A 185 19.91 27.84 -7.73
N SER A 186 20.06 26.88 -8.65
CA SER A 186 20.92 27.04 -9.84
C SER A 186 20.43 28.17 -10.74
N ILE A 187 19.11 28.27 -10.97
CA ILE A 187 18.51 29.38 -11.72
C ILE A 187 18.75 30.71 -11.01
N ALA A 188 18.51 30.78 -9.70
CA ALA A 188 18.71 32.01 -8.92
C ALA A 188 20.16 32.49 -8.96
N VAL A 189 21.13 31.57 -8.83
CA VAL A 189 22.56 31.88 -8.97
C VAL A 189 22.89 32.31 -10.41
N GLY A 190 22.36 31.62 -11.42
CA GLY A 190 22.54 31.98 -12.82
C GLY A 190 22.02 33.38 -13.14
N MET A 191 20.79 33.69 -12.71
CA MET A 191 20.19 35.01 -12.84
C MET A 191 21.02 36.09 -12.15
N PHE A 192 21.48 35.82 -10.92
CA PHE A 192 22.32 36.77 -10.17
C PHE A 192 23.63 37.06 -10.91
N VAL A 193 24.32 36.02 -11.40
CA VAL A 193 25.56 36.16 -12.17
C VAL A 193 25.31 36.93 -13.48
N GLU A 194 24.25 36.61 -14.21
CA GLU A 194 23.91 37.32 -15.45
C GLU A 194 23.64 38.81 -15.20
N ILE A 195 22.87 39.15 -14.16
CA ILE A 195 22.58 40.55 -13.80
C ILE A 195 23.89 41.28 -13.46
N VAL A 196 24.75 40.68 -12.63
CA VAL A 196 26.02 41.29 -12.21
C VAL A 196 27.02 41.40 -13.37
N VAL A 197 26.97 40.55 -14.38
CA VAL A 197 27.88 40.65 -15.53
C VAL A 197 27.33 41.59 -16.61
N MET A 198 26.03 41.50 -16.94
CA MET A 198 25.46 42.22 -18.07
C MET A 198 25.30 43.72 -17.82
N TYR A 199 24.88 44.12 -16.61
CA TYR A 199 24.55 45.51 -16.33
C TYR A 199 25.77 46.37 -15.95
N PRO A 200 26.57 46.02 -14.94
CA PRO A 200 27.69 46.87 -14.54
C PRO A 200 28.96 46.64 -15.36
N ILE A 201 29.17 45.46 -15.97
CA ILE A 201 30.41 45.16 -16.74
C ILE A 201 30.23 45.37 -18.24
N GLN A 202 29.19 44.79 -18.85
CA GLN A 202 28.95 44.89 -20.30
C GLN A 202 28.10 46.10 -20.71
N HIS A 203 27.50 46.82 -19.76
CA HIS A 203 26.58 47.94 -20.02
C HIS A 203 25.51 47.63 -21.07
N ARG A 204 24.94 46.41 -21.03
CA ARG A 204 23.89 46.00 -21.96
C ARG A 204 22.58 46.77 -21.70
N ALA A 205 21.81 46.93 -22.77
CA ALA A 205 20.47 47.50 -22.67
C ALA A 205 19.55 46.61 -21.81
N TYR A 206 18.64 47.26 -21.08
CA TYR A 206 17.71 46.62 -20.15
C TYR A 206 16.87 45.51 -20.78
N ARG A 207 16.31 45.74 -21.98
CA ARG A 207 15.40 44.77 -22.60
C ARG A 207 16.08 43.43 -22.96
N PRO A 208 17.19 43.39 -23.70
CA PRO A 208 17.93 42.13 -23.92
C PRO A 208 18.36 41.42 -22.63
N GLY A 209 18.55 42.15 -21.53
CA GLY A 209 18.84 41.57 -20.23
C GLY A 209 17.65 40.80 -19.65
N ILE A 210 16.43 41.35 -19.75
CA ILE A 210 15.19 40.66 -19.33
C ILE A 210 14.93 39.42 -20.19
N ASP A 211 15.16 39.50 -21.50
CA ASP A 211 14.96 38.37 -22.41
C ASP A 211 15.86 37.18 -22.02
N ASN A 212 17.13 37.43 -21.67
CA ASN A 212 18.05 36.37 -21.20
C ASN A 212 17.57 35.72 -19.89
N LEU A 213 17.10 36.53 -18.94
CA LEU A 213 16.55 36.04 -17.68
C LEU A 213 15.29 35.19 -17.87
N LEU A 214 14.42 35.56 -18.82
CA LEU A 214 13.24 34.78 -19.19
C LEU A 214 13.64 33.43 -19.80
N VAL A 215 14.63 33.40 -20.68
CA VAL A 215 15.15 32.14 -21.27
C VAL A 215 15.66 31.20 -20.18
N LEU A 216 16.41 31.73 -19.21
CA LEU A 216 16.93 30.93 -18.09
C LEU A 216 15.81 30.37 -17.20
N LEU A 217 14.76 31.15 -16.93
CA LEU A 217 13.60 30.71 -16.14
C LEU A 217 12.78 29.64 -16.86
N ILE A 218 12.43 29.86 -18.13
CA ILE A 218 11.59 28.95 -18.91
C ILE A 218 12.34 27.63 -19.17
N GLY A 219 13.62 27.71 -19.53
CA GLY A 219 14.43 26.52 -19.83
C GLY A 219 14.95 25.79 -18.59
N GLY A 220 15.12 26.48 -17.47
CA GLY A 220 15.74 25.93 -16.27
C GLY A 220 14.80 25.08 -15.40
N ILE A 221 13.48 25.27 -15.50
CA ILE A 221 12.51 24.64 -14.59
C ILE A 221 12.02 23.31 -15.15
N PRO A 222 12.33 22.17 -14.50
CA PRO A 222 11.91 20.85 -14.98
C PRO A 222 10.47 20.53 -14.53
N ILE A 223 9.47 21.23 -15.08
CA ILE A 223 8.05 21.11 -14.70
C ILE A 223 7.53 19.68 -14.89
N ALA A 224 8.01 18.97 -15.91
CA ALA A 224 7.56 17.62 -16.23
C ALA A 224 8.10 16.56 -15.26
N MET A 225 9.16 16.83 -14.50
CA MET A 225 9.83 15.81 -13.68
C MET A 225 8.91 15.15 -12.63
N PRO A 226 8.13 15.89 -11.81
CA PRO A 226 7.18 15.28 -10.88
C PRO A 226 6.20 14.32 -11.56
N THR A 227 5.65 14.73 -12.70
CA THR A 227 4.66 13.95 -13.45
C THR A 227 5.30 12.71 -14.04
N VAL A 228 6.44 12.85 -14.75
CA VAL A 228 7.13 11.72 -15.37
C VAL A 228 7.50 10.66 -14.33
N LEU A 229 7.98 11.07 -13.15
CA LEU A 229 8.32 10.12 -12.08
C LEU A 229 7.06 9.44 -11.51
N SER A 230 6.00 10.20 -11.23
CA SER A 230 4.72 9.65 -10.72
C SER A 230 4.12 8.61 -11.68
N VAL A 231 4.08 8.95 -12.97
CA VAL A 231 3.58 8.07 -14.03
C VAL A 231 4.46 6.83 -14.19
N THR A 232 5.79 6.99 -14.13
CA THR A 232 6.73 5.86 -14.21
C THR A 232 6.53 4.88 -13.05
N MET A 233 6.31 5.37 -11.83
CA MET A 233 6.02 4.52 -10.67
C MET A 233 4.69 3.77 -10.81
N ALA A 234 3.64 4.44 -11.30
CA ALA A 234 2.35 3.80 -11.52
C ALA A 234 2.40 2.72 -12.60
N ILE A 235 3.09 2.99 -13.71
CA ILE A 235 3.32 1.98 -14.76
C ILE A 235 4.17 0.82 -14.22
N GLY A 236 5.20 1.11 -13.42
CA GLY A 236 6.04 0.10 -12.76
C GLY A 236 5.23 -0.80 -11.83
N SER A 237 4.36 -0.21 -11.00
CA SER A 237 3.43 -0.93 -10.13
C SER A 237 2.50 -1.85 -10.92
N HIS A 238 1.94 -1.35 -12.03
CA HIS A 238 1.10 -2.15 -12.91
C HIS A 238 1.86 -3.33 -13.53
N ARG A 239 3.10 -3.13 -13.98
CA ARG A 239 3.94 -4.22 -14.52
C ARG A 239 4.29 -5.26 -13.46
N LEU A 240 4.63 -4.84 -12.24
CA LEU A 240 4.87 -5.77 -11.13
C LEU A 240 3.63 -6.61 -10.83
N SER A 241 2.45 -6.01 -10.89
CA SER A 241 1.20 -6.75 -10.72
C SER A 241 0.99 -7.82 -11.80
N GLN A 242 1.34 -7.54 -13.05
CA GLN A 242 1.26 -8.53 -14.12
C GLN A 242 2.22 -9.70 -13.90
N GLN A 243 3.31 -9.48 -13.15
CA GLN A 243 4.26 -10.51 -12.71
C GLN A 243 3.84 -11.20 -11.40
N GLY A 244 2.68 -10.86 -10.84
CA GLY A 244 2.16 -11.45 -9.59
C GLY A 244 2.61 -10.75 -8.30
N ALA A 245 3.35 -9.65 -8.38
CA ALA A 245 3.77 -8.87 -7.23
C ALA A 245 2.93 -7.59 -7.08
N ILE A 246 2.17 -7.47 -5.99
CA ILE A 246 1.29 -6.32 -5.78
C ILE A 246 1.95 -5.31 -4.83
N THR A 247 2.27 -4.11 -5.31
CA THR A 247 2.88 -3.05 -4.50
C THR A 247 1.82 -2.23 -3.77
N LYS A 248 1.66 -2.43 -2.46
CA LYS A 248 0.71 -1.66 -1.62
C LYS A 248 1.10 -0.17 -1.49
N ARG A 249 2.41 0.13 -1.49
CA ARG A 249 2.95 1.50 -1.50
C ARG A 249 3.73 1.70 -2.79
N MET A 250 3.43 2.75 -3.56
CA MET A 250 4.17 3.03 -4.80
C MET A 250 5.66 3.32 -4.55
N THR A 251 6.00 3.91 -3.40
CA THR A 251 7.40 4.14 -2.99
C THR A 251 8.19 2.86 -2.68
N ALA A 252 7.52 1.70 -2.55
CA ALA A 252 8.21 0.42 -2.31
C ALA A 252 9.06 0.00 -3.52
N ILE A 253 8.78 0.51 -4.72
CA ILE A 253 9.58 0.24 -5.92
C ILE A 253 11.00 0.81 -5.76
N GLU A 254 11.14 1.99 -5.16
CA GLU A 254 12.43 2.62 -4.87
C GLU A 254 13.22 1.80 -3.82
N GLU A 255 12.56 1.40 -2.74
CA GLU A 255 13.15 0.58 -1.68
C GLU A 255 13.60 -0.78 -2.21
N MET A 256 12.81 -1.41 -3.10
CA MET A 256 13.14 -2.68 -3.73
C MET A 256 14.33 -2.55 -4.68
N ALA A 257 14.46 -1.42 -5.38
CA ALA A 257 15.62 -1.16 -6.25
C ALA A 257 16.93 -0.97 -5.46
N GLY A 258 16.84 -0.46 -4.23
CA GLY A 258 17.98 -0.30 -3.31
C GLY A 258 18.17 -1.46 -2.33
N MET A 259 17.53 -2.61 -2.56
CA MET A 259 17.58 -3.73 -1.63
C MET A 259 18.95 -4.45 -1.69
N ASP A 260 19.73 -4.33 -0.63
CA ASP A 260 21.02 -5.03 -0.49
C ASP A 260 20.91 -6.43 0.11
N VAL A 261 19.93 -6.65 1.00
CA VAL A 261 19.74 -7.91 1.72
C VAL A 261 18.27 -8.32 1.66
N LEU A 262 18.01 -9.52 1.13
CA LEU A 262 16.69 -10.14 1.13
C LEU A 262 16.63 -11.23 2.21
N CYS A 263 15.94 -10.95 3.31
CA CYS A 263 15.60 -11.96 4.31
C CYS A 263 14.36 -12.72 3.85
N SER A 264 14.55 -13.93 3.35
CA SER A 264 13.45 -14.80 2.89
C SER A 264 13.07 -15.81 3.96
N ASP A 265 11.76 -15.93 4.24
CA ASP A 265 11.28 -17.00 5.11
C ASP A 265 11.38 -18.35 4.39
N LYS A 266 11.79 -19.40 5.09
CA LYS A 266 11.93 -20.72 4.48
C LYS A 266 10.57 -21.29 4.10
N THR A 267 9.66 -21.31 5.05
CA THR A 267 8.36 -21.98 4.88
C THR A 267 7.44 -21.06 4.09
N GLY A 268 6.86 -21.56 3.00
CA GLY A 268 5.91 -20.78 2.18
C GLY A 268 6.54 -19.77 1.22
N THR A 269 7.85 -19.50 1.30
CA THR A 269 8.58 -18.74 0.26
C THR A 269 9.61 -19.59 -0.47
N LEU A 270 10.56 -20.23 0.24
CA LEU A 270 11.56 -21.11 -0.38
C LEU A 270 11.03 -22.52 -0.65
N THR A 271 10.10 -23.00 0.19
CA THR A 271 9.50 -24.33 0.06
C THR A 271 8.07 -24.27 -0.46
N LEU A 272 7.62 -25.35 -1.12
CA LEU A 272 6.29 -25.46 -1.71
C LEU A 272 5.13 -25.52 -0.69
N ASN A 273 5.45 -25.52 0.61
CA ASN A 273 4.49 -25.76 1.69
C ASN A 273 3.58 -26.99 1.44
N LYS A 274 4.14 -28.02 0.79
CA LYS A 274 3.51 -29.33 0.55
C LYS A 274 4.34 -30.37 1.29
N LEU A 275 3.92 -30.66 2.50
CA LEU A 275 4.63 -31.60 3.37
C LEU A 275 4.35 -33.03 2.91
N THR A 276 5.35 -33.88 2.99
CA THR A 276 5.25 -35.31 2.68
C THR A 276 6.04 -36.07 3.73
N VAL A 277 5.46 -37.15 4.25
CA VAL A 277 6.12 -38.01 5.24
C VAL A 277 6.37 -39.37 4.58
N ASP A 278 7.60 -39.87 4.70
CA ASP A 278 7.94 -41.23 4.30
C ASP A 278 7.51 -42.19 5.42
N LYS A 279 6.54 -43.08 5.11
CA LYS A 279 5.99 -44.04 6.09
C LYS A 279 7.07 -44.96 6.67
N ASN A 280 8.12 -45.27 5.90
CA ASN A 280 9.17 -46.19 6.34
C ASN A 280 10.05 -45.60 7.46
N LEU A 281 10.06 -44.28 7.61
CA LEU A 281 10.87 -43.58 8.62
C LEU A 281 10.07 -43.27 9.91
N ILE A 282 8.82 -43.73 10.02
CA ILE A 282 7.99 -43.51 11.20
C ILE A 282 8.39 -44.49 12.31
N GLU A 283 8.98 -43.95 13.37
CA GLU A 283 9.30 -44.71 14.58
C GLU A 283 8.12 -44.66 15.56
N VAL A 284 7.71 -45.83 16.09
CA VAL A 284 6.61 -45.95 17.06
C VAL A 284 7.18 -46.42 18.39
N PHE A 285 6.91 -45.67 19.47
CA PHE A 285 7.48 -45.93 20.79
C PHE A 285 6.71 -46.99 21.59
N GLU A 286 5.40 -47.13 21.36
CA GLU A 286 4.55 -48.11 22.05
C GLU A 286 4.40 -49.39 21.23
N ARG A 287 4.60 -50.56 21.85
CA ARG A 287 4.71 -51.84 21.13
C ARG A 287 3.39 -52.33 20.54
N GLU A 288 2.26 -51.88 21.09
CA GLU A 288 0.92 -52.29 20.68
C GLU A 288 0.36 -51.46 19.52
N ILE A 289 1.07 -50.40 19.09
CA ILE A 289 0.60 -49.46 18.07
C ILE A 289 1.36 -49.69 16.76
N THR A 290 0.63 -49.85 15.65
CA THR A 290 1.22 -49.93 14.31
C THR A 290 1.41 -48.53 13.71
N GLN A 291 2.34 -48.39 12.76
CA GLN A 291 2.58 -47.12 12.03
C GLN A 291 1.29 -46.59 11.38
N ASP A 292 0.47 -47.46 10.80
CA ASP A 292 -0.80 -47.08 10.17
C ASP A 292 -1.81 -46.52 11.19
N LEU A 293 -1.82 -47.06 12.42
CA LEU A 293 -2.68 -46.55 13.49
C LEU A 293 -2.23 -45.17 13.94
N VAL A 294 -0.91 -44.90 13.99
CA VAL A 294 -0.37 -43.55 14.28
C VAL A 294 -0.81 -42.54 13.23
N ILE A 295 -0.71 -42.90 11.94
CA ILE A 295 -1.14 -42.02 10.84
C ILE A 295 -2.65 -41.74 10.95
N LEU A 296 -3.47 -42.76 11.25
CA LEU A 296 -4.91 -42.59 11.43
C LEU A 296 -5.24 -41.69 12.63
N MET A 297 -4.54 -41.85 13.75
CA MET A 297 -4.72 -40.98 14.93
C MET A 297 -4.33 -39.53 14.61
N ALA A 298 -3.23 -39.32 13.90
CA ALA A 298 -2.80 -37.99 13.46
C ALA A 298 -3.83 -37.37 12.52
N ALA A 299 -4.32 -38.13 11.53
CA ALA A 299 -5.33 -37.65 10.58
C ALA A 299 -6.67 -37.31 11.24
N ARG A 300 -7.04 -37.99 12.33
CA ARG A 300 -8.22 -37.63 13.15
C ARG A 300 -8.03 -36.40 14.02
N ALA A 301 -6.79 -36.09 14.39
CA ALA A 301 -6.47 -34.85 15.09
C ALA A 301 -6.37 -33.65 14.13
N SER A 302 -6.20 -33.90 12.83
CA SER A 302 -6.16 -32.90 11.78
C SER A 302 -7.54 -32.40 11.38
N ARG A 303 -7.64 -31.11 11.05
CA ARG A 303 -8.88 -30.49 10.56
C ARG A 303 -8.96 -30.63 9.03
N THR A 304 -10.07 -31.14 8.52
CA THR A 304 -10.32 -31.31 7.08
C THR A 304 -10.91 -30.05 6.43
N GLU A 305 -11.52 -29.17 7.22
CA GLU A 305 -12.17 -27.93 6.75
C GLU A 305 -11.20 -26.76 6.63
N ASN A 306 -10.10 -26.78 7.39
CA ASN A 306 -9.05 -25.77 7.35
C ASN A 306 -7.89 -26.30 6.50
N GLN A 307 -7.51 -25.56 5.46
CA GLN A 307 -6.46 -25.97 4.51
C GLN A 307 -5.05 -25.75 5.09
N ASP A 308 -4.77 -26.22 6.30
CA ASP A 308 -3.40 -26.25 6.80
C ASP A 308 -2.60 -27.28 5.98
N ALA A 309 -1.38 -26.90 5.59
CA ALA A 309 -0.48 -27.75 4.82
C ALA A 309 -0.10 -29.03 5.58
N ILE A 310 0.03 -28.97 6.91
CA ILE A 310 0.31 -30.14 7.75
C ILE A 310 -0.89 -31.08 7.76
N ASP A 311 -2.08 -30.55 8.07
CA ASP A 311 -3.31 -31.35 8.14
C ASP A 311 -3.63 -32.01 6.81
N THR A 312 -3.48 -31.27 5.71
CA THR A 312 -3.67 -31.79 4.35
C THR A 312 -2.69 -32.92 4.04
N ALA A 313 -1.42 -32.76 4.45
CA ALA A 313 -0.40 -33.78 4.24
C ALA A 313 -0.73 -35.07 5.00
N ILE A 314 -1.09 -34.96 6.28
CA ILE A 314 -1.40 -36.11 7.15
C ILE A 314 -2.67 -36.83 6.67
N VAL A 315 -3.74 -36.10 6.36
CA VAL A 315 -4.99 -36.69 5.82
C VAL A 315 -4.72 -37.35 4.46
N GLY A 316 -3.88 -36.76 3.62
CA GLY A 316 -3.46 -37.31 2.33
C GLY A 316 -2.59 -38.57 2.41
N MET A 317 -2.07 -38.93 3.59
CA MET A 317 -1.33 -40.19 3.78
C MET A 317 -2.24 -41.42 3.91
N LEU A 318 -3.53 -41.21 4.18
CA LEU A 318 -4.53 -42.28 4.24
C LEU A 318 -4.88 -42.76 2.83
N ALA A 319 -5.18 -44.06 2.69
CA ALA A 319 -5.61 -44.63 1.42
C ALA A 319 -7.00 -44.11 1.02
N ASP A 320 -7.89 -43.92 2.00
CA ASP A 320 -9.18 -43.26 1.83
C ASP A 320 -9.33 -42.12 2.87
N PRO A 321 -9.41 -40.84 2.44
CA PRO A 321 -9.63 -39.71 3.34
C PRO A 321 -10.92 -39.80 4.17
N LYS A 322 -11.88 -40.66 3.79
CA LYS A 322 -13.11 -40.88 4.54
C LYS A 322 -12.90 -41.69 5.82
N GLU A 323 -11.77 -42.39 5.96
CA GLU A 323 -11.45 -43.16 7.17
C GLU A 323 -11.29 -42.26 8.41
N VAL A 324 -11.01 -40.97 8.22
CA VAL A 324 -10.99 -39.96 9.29
C VAL A 324 -12.33 -39.94 10.05
N TYR A 325 -13.45 -40.10 9.35
CA TYR A 325 -14.81 -40.07 9.93
C TYR A 325 -15.35 -41.44 10.33
N CYS A 326 -14.67 -42.53 9.94
CA CYS A 326 -15.15 -43.88 10.20
C CYS A 326 -14.74 -44.29 11.61
N CYS A 327 -15.70 -44.62 12.48
CA CYS A 327 -15.42 -45.17 13.81
C CYS A 327 -14.59 -46.46 13.69
N VAL A 328 -13.53 -46.59 14.50
CA VAL A 328 -12.83 -47.87 14.64
C VAL A 328 -13.83 -48.89 15.15
N LYS A 329 -14.20 -49.87 14.32
CA LYS A 329 -14.80 -51.10 14.80
C LYS A 329 -13.70 -51.89 15.53
N GLY A 330 -13.64 -51.75 16.85
CA GLY A 330 -12.79 -52.60 17.69
C GLY A 330 -11.93 -51.81 18.66
N PHE A 331 -12.48 -51.57 19.84
CA PHE A 331 -11.77 -51.74 21.11
C PHE A 331 -12.32 -53.01 21.75
#